data_AF-A0AAD7RUM3-F1
#
_entry.id   AF-A0AAD7RUM3-F1
#
_cell.length_a   1.000
_cell.length_b   1.000
_cell.length_c   1.000
_cell.angle_alpha   90.00
_cell.angle_beta   90.00
_cell.angle_gamma   90.00
#
_symmetry.space_group_name_H-M   'P 1'
#
loop_
_entity.id
_entity.type
_entity.pdbx_description
1 polymer ?
#
loop_
_entity_poly.entity_id
_entity_poly.type
_entity_poly.pdbx_seq_one_letter_code
_entity_poly.pdbx_strand_id
1 'polypeptide(L)'
;MILPLKTRILQSMAPSEEDSTITRAVKAAIREDLNPRHTDPPNLQEYLHRSTALDPRFMSLSHLDHALRQMTYSYLTTEIVGTEEGQTTEPTGADSEASPPQKKSAMEELFGEIFVSKDTGKTFANTIKEEVASYKAASGIPVDGDPLAWWKSNECKYPHIAMMARCYLAVPGTSVPSERVFSTAGDILTAKRSTLSPDNADILIFFLNNLKL
;
A
#
# COMPACT_ATOMS: atom_id res chain seq x y z
N MET A 1 0.96 -8.20 -0.50
CA MET A 1 1.53 -9.56 -0.69
C MET A 1 0.61 -10.74 -0.34
N ILE A 2 -0.49 -10.55 0.41
CA ILE A 2 -1.34 -11.68 0.86
C ILE A 2 -1.96 -12.46 -0.30
N LEU A 3 -2.61 -11.79 -1.27
CA LEU A 3 -3.27 -12.48 -2.39
C LEU A 3 -2.30 -13.23 -3.32
N PRO A 4 -1.20 -12.60 -3.82
CA PRO A 4 -0.23 -13.33 -4.64
C PRO A 4 0.31 -14.59 -3.94
N LEU A 5 0.57 -14.51 -2.63
CA LEU A 5 1.06 -15.65 -1.86
C LEU A 5 -0.01 -16.74 -1.73
N LYS A 6 -1.25 -16.39 -1.36
CA LYS A 6 -2.38 -17.33 -1.31
C LYS A 6 -2.54 -18.04 -2.66
N THR A 7 -2.56 -17.30 -3.76
CA THR A 7 -2.72 -17.88 -5.09
C THR A 7 -1.55 -18.79 -5.46
N ARG A 8 -0.30 -18.40 -5.16
CA ARG A 8 0.89 -19.23 -5.41
C ARG A 8 0.85 -20.54 -4.61
N ILE A 9 0.46 -20.49 -3.35
CA ILE A 9 0.31 -21.69 -2.52
C ILE A 9 -0.75 -22.60 -3.12
N LEU A 10 -1.95 -22.08 -3.41
CA LEU A 10 -3.03 -22.87 -4.00
C LEU A 10 -2.65 -23.49 -5.36
N GLN A 11 -1.89 -22.78 -6.19
CA GLN A 11 -1.34 -23.31 -7.44
C GLN A 11 -0.35 -24.46 -7.19
N SER A 12 0.57 -24.30 -6.23
CA SER A 12 1.54 -25.35 -5.88
C SER A 12 0.91 -26.60 -5.26
N MET A 13 -0.27 -26.45 -4.64
CA MET A 13 -1.03 -27.55 -4.05
C MET A 13 -2.01 -28.19 -5.05
N ALA A 14 -1.94 -27.86 -6.34
CA ALA A 14 -2.73 -28.54 -7.36
C ALA A 14 -2.41 -30.05 -7.42
N PRO A 15 -3.42 -30.92 -7.63
CA PRO A 15 -3.19 -32.35 -7.76
C PRO A 15 -2.30 -32.61 -8.98
N SER A 16 -1.24 -33.40 -8.78
CA SER A 16 -0.38 -33.91 -9.85
C SER A 16 -0.55 -35.42 -9.97
N GLU A 17 -0.46 -35.93 -11.20
CA GLU A 17 -0.46 -37.38 -11.46
C GLU A 17 0.80 -38.08 -10.89
N GLU A 18 1.85 -37.31 -10.63
CA GLU A 18 3.10 -37.78 -10.00
C GLU A 18 2.99 -37.89 -8.47
N ASP A 19 1.91 -37.38 -7.87
CA ASP A 19 1.75 -37.37 -6.42
C ASP A 19 1.41 -38.77 -5.87
N SER A 20 2.10 -39.15 -4.80
CA SER A 20 1.68 -40.27 -3.96
C SER A 20 0.27 -40.05 -3.38
N THR A 21 -0.40 -41.12 -2.96
CA THR A 21 -1.71 -41.05 -2.31
C THR A 21 -1.70 -40.12 -1.08
N ILE A 22 -0.64 -40.18 -0.27
CA ILE A 22 -0.47 -39.32 0.91
C ILE A 22 -0.26 -37.87 0.47
N THR A 23 0.62 -37.61 -0.49
CA THR A 23 0.89 -36.25 -1.00
C THR A 23 -0.38 -35.60 -1.54
N ARG A 24 -1.19 -36.35 -2.29
CA ARG A 24 -2.47 -35.89 -2.83
C ARG A 24 -3.46 -35.55 -1.72
N ALA A 25 -3.57 -36.39 -0.69
CA ALA A 25 -4.44 -36.15 0.46
C ALA A 25 -4.01 -34.90 1.24
N VAL A 26 -2.70 -34.72 1.50
CA VAL A 26 -2.15 -33.55 2.18
C VAL A 26 -2.40 -32.27 1.37
N LYS A 27 -2.13 -32.29 0.06
CA LYS A 27 -2.41 -31.16 -0.84
C LYS A 27 -3.89 -30.78 -0.83
N ALA A 28 -4.79 -31.77 -0.86
CA ALA A 28 -6.23 -31.54 -0.80
C ALA A 28 -6.65 -30.88 0.51
N ALA A 29 -6.18 -31.41 1.66
CA ALA A 29 -6.48 -30.84 2.98
C ALA A 29 -5.99 -29.39 3.12
N ILE A 30 -4.77 -29.09 2.66
CA ILE A 30 -4.22 -27.72 2.67
C ILE A 30 -5.08 -26.78 1.82
N ARG A 31 -5.52 -27.23 0.63
CA ARG A 31 -6.38 -26.41 -0.23
C ARG A 31 -7.74 -26.15 0.40
N GLU A 32 -8.36 -27.16 0.98
CA GLU A 32 -9.66 -27.04 1.65
C GLU A 32 -9.59 -26.02 2.81
N ASP A 33 -8.53 -26.06 3.61
CA ASP A 33 -8.32 -25.11 4.70
C ASP A 33 -7.98 -23.68 4.23
N LEU A 34 -7.13 -23.52 3.20
CA LEU A 34 -6.67 -22.20 2.76
C LEU A 34 -7.69 -21.45 1.89
N ASN A 35 -8.57 -22.16 1.18
CA ASN A 35 -9.51 -21.53 0.26
C ASN A 35 -10.46 -20.52 0.93
N PRO A 36 -11.13 -20.83 2.07
CA PRO A 36 -12.04 -19.90 2.73
C PRO A 36 -11.33 -18.74 3.45
N ARG A 37 -10.03 -18.85 3.72
CA ARG A 37 -9.28 -17.81 4.46
C ARG A 37 -9.22 -16.51 3.66
N HIS A 38 -9.40 -15.38 4.35
CA HIS A 38 -9.41 -14.03 3.77
C HIS A 38 -10.60 -13.77 2.83
N THR A 39 -11.63 -14.61 2.80
CA THR A 39 -12.83 -14.38 1.97
C THR A 39 -13.85 -13.49 2.67
N ASP A 40 -13.89 -13.55 4.00
CA ASP A 40 -14.74 -12.72 4.85
C ASP A 40 -13.90 -11.77 5.72
N PRO A 41 -14.38 -10.54 5.99
CA PRO A 41 -15.54 -9.87 5.38
C PRO A 41 -15.27 -9.41 3.92
N PRO A 42 -16.30 -9.14 3.10
CA PRO A 42 -16.13 -8.85 1.67
C PRO A 42 -15.26 -7.61 1.37
N ASN A 43 -15.25 -6.62 2.26
CA ASN A 43 -14.39 -5.44 2.17
C ASN A 43 -12.89 -5.80 2.34
N LEU A 44 -12.56 -6.88 3.05
CA LEU A 44 -11.17 -7.34 3.16
C LEU A 44 -10.63 -7.79 1.80
N GLN A 45 -11.40 -8.58 1.05
CA GLN A 45 -10.99 -8.99 -0.29
C GLN A 45 -10.72 -7.78 -1.17
N GLU A 46 -11.64 -6.82 -1.21
CA GLU A 46 -11.46 -5.60 -1.98
C GLU A 46 -10.20 -4.82 -1.58
N TYR A 47 -9.98 -4.67 -0.27
CA TYR A 47 -8.77 -4.03 0.26
C TYR A 47 -7.49 -4.75 -0.19
N LEU A 48 -7.48 -6.08 -0.15
CA LEU A 48 -6.34 -6.88 -0.58
C LEU A 48 -6.08 -6.78 -2.09
N HIS A 49 -7.13 -6.68 -2.90
CA HIS A 49 -7.01 -6.46 -4.34
C HIS A 49 -6.36 -5.10 -4.63
N ARG A 50 -6.85 -4.02 -3.99
CA ARG A 50 -6.29 -2.66 -4.13
C ARG A 50 -4.84 -2.61 -3.65
N SER A 51 -4.55 -3.20 -2.48
CA SER A 51 -3.18 -3.32 -1.95
C SER A 51 -2.25 -4.04 -2.92
N THR A 52 -2.73 -5.09 -3.59
CA THR A 52 -1.94 -5.85 -4.56
C THR A 52 -1.74 -5.08 -5.86
N ALA A 53 -2.74 -4.31 -6.31
CA ALA A 53 -2.64 -3.45 -7.47
C ALA A 53 -1.62 -2.31 -7.26
N LEU A 54 -1.54 -1.79 -6.03
CA LEU A 54 -0.60 -0.74 -5.61
C LEU A 54 0.81 -1.24 -5.32
N ASP A 55 1.04 -2.56 -5.28
CA ASP A 55 2.38 -3.13 -5.16
C ASP A 55 3.02 -3.24 -6.56
N PRO A 56 4.10 -2.49 -6.85
CA PRO A 56 4.69 -2.46 -8.20
C PRO A 56 5.24 -3.81 -8.67
N ARG A 57 5.42 -4.78 -7.76
CA ARG A 57 5.79 -6.16 -8.11
C ARG A 57 4.62 -6.96 -8.71
N PHE A 58 3.39 -6.59 -8.35
CA PHE A 58 2.18 -7.36 -8.65
C PHE A 58 1.11 -6.55 -9.38
N MET A 59 1.43 -5.32 -9.83
CA MET A 59 0.51 -4.40 -10.51
C MET A 59 -0.20 -5.00 -11.74
N SER A 60 0.40 -5.99 -12.40
CA SER A 60 -0.22 -6.67 -13.55
C SER A 60 -1.44 -7.51 -13.16
N LEU A 61 -1.57 -7.91 -11.89
CA LEU A 61 -2.63 -8.77 -11.36
C LEU A 61 -2.86 -10.01 -12.24
N SER A 62 -1.77 -10.63 -12.72
CA SER A 62 -1.82 -11.77 -13.66
C SER A 62 -2.52 -13.01 -13.11
N HIS A 63 -2.67 -13.09 -11.79
CA HIS A 63 -3.33 -14.19 -11.09
C HIS A 63 -4.86 -14.02 -10.97
N LEU A 64 -5.40 -12.87 -11.36
CA LEU A 64 -6.83 -12.55 -11.33
C LEU A 64 -7.44 -12.57 -12.72
N ASP A 65 -8.76 -12.79 -12.77
CA ASP A 65 -9.53 -12.64 -14.00
C ASP A 65 -9.50 -11.20 -14.52
N HIS A 66 -9.65 -11.05 -15.84
CA HIS A 66 -9.61 -9.75 -16.52
C HIS A 66 -10.69 -8.80 -16.00
N ALA A 67 -11.91 -9.29 -15.75
CA ALA A 67 -13.01 -8.47 -15.25
C ALA A 67 -12.69 -7.91 -13.86
N LEU A 68 -12.17 -8.76 -12.96
CA LEU A 68 -11.80 -8.38 -11.61
C LEU A 68 -10.65 -7.37 -11.61
N ARG A 69 -9.64 -7.56 -12.47
CA ARG A 69 -8.53 -6.60 -12.66
C ARG A 69 -9.05 -5.22 -13.07
N GLN A 70 -9.95 -5.18 -14.05
CA GLN A 70 -10.53 -3.92 -14.52
C GLN A 70 -11.35 -3.24 -13.42
N MET A 71 -12.13 -4.02 -12.68
CA MET A 71 -12.94 -3.55 -11.57
C MET A 71 -12.07 -2.96 -10.44
N THR A 72 -10.98 -3.62 -10.05
CA THR A 72 -10.04 -3.12 -9.02
C THR A 72 -9.48 -1.75 -9.39
N TYR A 73 -9.01 -1.58 -10.64
CA TYR A 73 -8.49 -0.28 -11.10
C TYR A 73 -9.57 0.78 -11.24
N SER A 74 -10.80 0.39 -11.61
CA SER A 74 -11.94 1.30 -11.65
C SER A 74 -12.25 1.84 -10.25
N TYR A 75 -12.34 0.97 -9.24
CA TYR A 75 -12.59 1.37 -7.86
C TYR A 75 -11.47 2.26 -7.30
N LEU A 76 -10.22 1.90 -7.58
CA LEU A 76 -9.06 2.70 -7.18
C LEU A 76 -9.11 4.10 -7.82
N THR A 77 -9.50 4.20 -9.09
CA THR A 77 -9.68 5.49 -9.78
C THR A 77 -10.80 6.31 -9.12
N THR A 78 -11.95 5.71 -8.81
CA THR A 78 -13.06 6.42 -8.16
C THR A 78 -12.72 6.85 -6.74
N GLU A 79 -11.97 6.04 -6.00
CA GLU A 79 -11.54 6.35 -4.64
C GLU A 79 -10.56 7.54 -4.63
N ILE A 80 -9.60 7.57 -5.56
CA ILE A 80 -8.69 8.70 -5.73
C ILE A 80 -9.46 9.98 -6.06
N VAL A 81 -10.40 9.92 -7.01
CA VAL A 81 -11.20 11.07 -7.40
C VAL A 81 -12.03 11.61 -6.23
N GLY A 82 -12.63 10.73 -5.43
CA GLY A 82 -13.43 11.12 -4.26
C GLY A 82 -12.62 11.62 -3.07
N THR A 83 -11.32 11.30 -2.98
CA THR A 83 -10.46 11.72 -1.85
C THR A 83 -10.13 13.22 -1.91
N GLU A 84 -10.06 13.83 -3.10
CA GLU A 84 -9.75 15.26 -3.23
C GLU A 84 -10.97 16.18 -3.09
N GLU A 85 -12.19 15.72 -3.40
CA GLU A 85 -13.41 16.52 -3.16
C GLU A 85 -13.62 16.82 -1.66
N GLY A 86 -13.01 16.02 -0.76
CA GLY A 86 -13.03 16.20 0.69
C GLY A 86 -11.89 17.05 1.27
N GLN A 87 -10.91 17.50 0.48
CA GLN A 87 -9.72 18.23 0.96
C GLN A 87 -9.75 19.75 0.66
N THR A 88 -10.92 20.31 0.31
CA THR A 88 -11.07 21.78 0.23
C THR A 88 -11.17 22.38 1.64
N THR A 89 -10.06 22.96 2.10
CA THR A 89 -9.91 24.02 3.13
C THR A 89 -10.38 23.75 4.57
N GLU A 90 -9.43 23.49 5.47
CA GLU A 90 -9.42 24.09 6.81
C GLU A 90 -8.38 25.23 6.79
N PRO A 91 -8.79 26.51 6.91
CA PRO A 91 -7.85 27.61 7.07
C PRO A 91 -7.37 27.65 8.52
N THR A 92 -6.24 27.02 8.82
CA THR A 92 -5.53 27.32 10.07
C THR A 92 -4.86 28.67 9.91
N GLY A 93 -5.48 29.69 10.51
CA GLY A 93 -4.93 31.03 10.59
C GLY A 93 -3.61 31.05 11.36
N ALA A 94 -2.60 31.66 10.74
CA ALA A 94 -1.45 32.24 11.41
C ALA A 94 -0.98 33.43 10.55
N ASP A 95 -0.54 34.47 11.25
CA ASP A 95 -0.42 35.86 10.82
C ASP A 95 0.23 36.16 9.47
N SER A 96 -0.26 37.25 8.87
CA SER A 96 0.45 37.99 7.83
C SER A 96 1.77 38.55 8.36
N GLU A 97 2.88 37.98 7.90
CA GLU A 97 4.10 38.75 7.66
C GLU A 97 4.59 38.52 6.23
N ALA A 98 4.83 39.61 5.53
CA ALA A 98 5.19 39.65 4.11
C ALA A 98 6.52 38.92 3.85
N SER A 99 6.48 37.85 3.07
CA SER A 99 7.70 37.19 2.55
C SER A 99 8.25 37.92 1.31
N PRO A 100 9.59 37.95 1.11
CA PRO A 100 10.23 38.65 -0.01
C PRO A 100 9.93 37.98 -1.37
N PRO A 101 10.07 38.68 -2.51
CA PRO A 101 9.76 38.13 -3.83
C PRO A 101 10.65 36.92 -4.12
N GLN A 102 10.01 35.77 -4.35
CA GLN A 102 10.69 34.56 -4.81
C GLN A 102 11.37 34.86 -6.16
N LYS A 103 12.69 34.72 -6.22
CA LYS A 103 13.43 34.82 -7.48
C LYS A 103 13.01 33.65 -8.36
N LYS A 104 12.46 33.94 -9.54
CA LYS A 104 12.17 32.92 -10.56
C LYS A 104 13.45 32.13 -10.85
N SER A 105 13.33 30.81 -10.97
CA SER A 105 14.48 29.95 -11.26
C SER A 105 15.05 30.33 -12.63
N ALA A 106 16.38 30.33 -12.81
CA ALA A 106 17.02 30.64 -14.09
C ALA A 106 16.49 29.75 -15.25
N MET A 107 16.03 28.54 -14.94
CA MET A 107 15.36 27.65 -15.90
C MET A 107 13.98 28.14 -16.30
N GLU A 108 13.24 28.74 -15.37
CA GLU A 108 11.91 29.29 -15.58
C GLU A 108 11.96 30.59 -16.38
N GLU A 109 13.02 31.38 -16.25
CA GLU A 109 13.27 32.57 -17.06
C GLU A 109 13.73 32.23 -18.49
N LEU A 110 14.54 31.17 -18.65
CA LEU A 110 15.10 30.79 -19.95
C LEU A 110 14.12 29.97 -20.81
N PHE A 111 13.27 29.16 -20.18
CA PHE A 111 12.40 28.21 -20.89
C PHE A 111 10.91 28.42 -20.61
N GLY A 112 10.55 29.30 -19.66
CA GLY A 112 9.18 29.53 -19.23
C GLY A 112 8.24 29.82 -20.39
N GLU A 113 8.60 30.75 -21.28
CA GLU A 113 7.75 31.14 -22.41
C GLU A 113 7.70 30.11 -23.56
N ILE A 114 8.77 29.32 -23.75
CA ILE A 114 8.87 28.34 -24.85
C ILE A 114 8.13 27.04 -24.51
N PHE A 115 8.14 26.65 -23.23
CA PHE A 115 7.61 25.40 -22.74
C PHE A 115 6.38 25.56 -21.84
N VAL A 116 5.67 26.71 -21.89
CA VAL A 116 4.32 26.80 -21.29
C VAL A 116 3.45 25.75 -21.98
N SER A 117 3.34 24.59 -21.33
CA SER A 117 2.34 23.60 -21.66
C SER A 117 1.00 24.31 -21.52
N LYS A 118 0.33 24.55 -22.65
CA LYS A 118 -1.07 24.99 -22.64
C LYS A 118 -1.79 24.07 -21.66
N ASP A 119 -2.36 24.67 -20.62
CA ASP A 119 -3.25 24.00 -19.70
C ASP A 119 -4.41 23.44 -20.53
N THR A 120 -4.26 22.20 -20.98
CA THR A 120 -5.34 21.48 -21.64
C THR A 120 -6.35 21.31 -20.54
N GLY A 121 -7.50 22.00 -20.61
CA GLY A 121 -8.59 21.96 -19.64
C GLY A 121 -9.17 20.55 -19.41
N LYS A 122 -8.32 19.64 -18.96
CA LYS A 122 -8.60 18.25 -18.62
C LYS A 122 -9.18 18.30 -17.22
N THR A 123 -10.34 17.67 -17.08
CA THR A 123 -10.93 17.47 -15.76
C THR A 123 -9.98 16.64 -14.91
N PHE A 124 -9.97 16.88 -13.60
CA PHE A 124 -9.18 16.11 -12.64
C PHE A 124 -9.33 14.60 -12.83
N ALA A 125 -10.57 14.13 -13.00
CA ALA A 125 -10.87 12.73 -13.27
C ALA A 125 -10.18 12.16 -14.53
N ASN A 126 -9.97 12.97 -15.57
CA ASN A 126 -9.24 12.55 -16.76
C ASN A 126 -7.72 12.45 -16.48
N THR A 127 -7.16 13.36 -15.69
CA THR A 127 -5.77 13.29 -15.22
C THR A 127 -5.51 12.01 -14.44
N ILE A 128 -6.40 11.64 -13.50
CA ILE A 128 -6.27 10.39 -12.74
C ILE A 128 -6.37 9.16 -13.64
N LYS A 129 -7.30 9.15 -14.61
CA LYS A 129 -7.41 8.04 -15.57
C LYS A 129 -6.14 7.86 -16.39
N GLU A 130 -5.54 8.96 -16.84
CA GLU A 130 -4.26 8.93 -17.57
C GLU A 130 -3.11 8.43 -16.69
N GLU A 131 -3.06 8.87 -15.43
CA GLU A 131 -2.08 8.41 -14.45
C GLU A 131 -2.20 6.90 -14.20
N VAL A 132 -3.42 6.39 -13.97
CA VAL A 132 -3.69 4.96 -13.77
C VAL A 132 -3.35 4.15 -15.02
N ALA A 133 -3.66 4.66 -16.22
CA ALA A 133 -3.29 4.01 -17.46
C ALA A 133 -1.76 3.93 -17.63
N SER A 134 -1.05 5.02 -17.32
CA SER A 134 0.41 5.09 -17.37
C SER A 134 1.07 4.18 -16.33
N TYR A 135 0.49 4.07 -15.12
CA TYR A 135 0.93 3.14 -14.09
C TYR A 135 0.77 1.68 -14.53
N LYS A 136 -0.40 1.32 -15.08
CA LYS A 136 -0.66 -0.05 -15.60
C LYS A 136 0.29 -0.46 -16.74
N ALA A 137 0.76 0.51 -17.51
CA ALA A 137 1.71 0.29 -18.59
C ALA A 137 3.19 0.30 -18.12
N ALA A 138 3.45 0.71 -16.89
CA ALA A 138 4.80 0.73 -16.35
C ALA A 138 5.37 -0.68 -16.23
N SER A 139 6.67 -0.81 -16.42
CA SER A 139 7.38 -2.03 -16.06
C SER A 139 7.44 -2.11 -14.54
N GLY A 140 6.84 -3.15 -13.97
CA GLY A 140 6.95 -3.46 -12.55
C GLY A 140 8.39 -3.74 -12.14
N ILE A 141 8.61 -3.83 -10.82
CA ILE A 141 9.92 -4.17 -10.27
C ILE A 141 10.06 -5.70 -10.07
N PRO A 142 11.31 -6.21 -10.01
CA PRO A 142 11.58 -7.58 -9.59
C PRO A 142 10.95 -7.92 -8.22
N VAL A 143 10.68 -9.20 -7.97
CA VAL A 143 10.00 -9.66 -6.75
C VAL A 143 10.79 -9.34 -5.47
N ASP A 144 12.11 -9.31 -5.58
CA ASP A 144 13.09 -8.93 -4.57
C ASP A 144 13.31 -7.40 -4.45
N GLY A 145 12.71 -6.62 -5.34
CA GLY A 145 12.75 -5.15 -5.28
C GLY A 145 11.92 -4.60 -4.11
N ASP A 146 12.25 -3.37 -3.70
CA ASP A 146 11.54 -2.62 -2.65
C ASP A 146 10.42 -1.75 -3.25
N PRO A 147 9.13 -2.06 -3.00
CA PRO A 147 8.00 -1.25 -3.42
C PRO A 147 8.05 0.20 -2.92
N LEU A 148 8.53 0.42 -1.69
CA LEU A 148 8.51 1.74 -1.05
C LEU A 148 9.55 2.66 -1.70
N ALA A 149 10.75 2.13 -1.97
CA ALA A 149 11.78 2.85 -2.72
C ALA A 149 11.31 3.18 -4.16
N TRP A 150 10.58 2.27 -4.81
CA TRP A 150 10.01 2.53 -6.13
C TRP A 150 8.98 3.65 -6.09
N TRP A 151 8.04 3.61 -5.14
CA TRP A 151 7.04 4.67 -4.97
C TRP A 151 7.70 6.02 -4.68
N LYS A 152 8.70 6.06 -3.81
CA LYS A 152 9.47 7.28 -3.52
C LYS A 152 10.14 7.86 -4.77
N SER A 153 10.62 7.01 -5.68
CA SER A 153 11.27 7.46 -6.91
C SER A 153 10.28 7.88 -8.00
N ASN A 154 9.04 7.41 -7.94
CA ASN A 154 8.01 7.63 -8.96
C ASN A 154 6.85 8.52 -8.47
N GLU A 155 6.91 9.07 -7.26
CA GLU A 155 5.82 9.87 -6.68
C GLU A 155 5.51 11.13 -7.52
N CYS A 156 6.52 11.76 -8.11
CA CYS A 156 6.30 12.92 -9.00
C CYS A 156 5.59 12.54 -10.29
N LYS A 157 5.74 11.28 -10.74
CA LYS A 157 5.12 10.77 -11.97
C LYS A 157 3.70 10.27 -11.72
N TYR A 158 3.46 9.71 -10.53
CA TYR A 158 2.19 9.12 -10.12
C TYR A 158 1.76 9.66 -8.74
N PRO A 159 1.50 10.97 -8.60
CA PRO A 159 1.29 11.60 -7.29
C PRO A 159 0.07 11.05 -6.55
N HIS A 160 -1.03 10.81 -7.26
CA HIS A 160 -2.29 10.40 -6.63
C HIS A 160 -2.28 8.90 -6.31
N ILE A 161 -1.72 8.08 -7.20
CA ILE A 161 -1.58 6.64 -6.92
C ILE A 161 -0.53 6.41 -5.83
N ALA A 162 0.55 7.19 -5.79
CA ALA A 162 1.56 7.12 -4.73
C ALA A 162 0.96 7.46 -3.35
N MET A 163 0.06 8.44 -3.28
CA MET A 163 -0.69 8.72 -2.06
C MET A 163 -1.47 7.50 -1.57
N MET A 164 -2.22 6.85 -2.46
CA MET A 164 -2.95 5.62 -2.12
C MET A 164 -2.01 4.48 -1.72
N ALA A 165 -0.91 4.31 -2.43
CA ALA A 165 0.09 3.29 -2.14
C ALA A 165 0.65 3.44 -0.72
N ARG A 166 0.92 4.67 -0.25
CA ARG A 166 1.36 4.91 1.12
C ARG A 166 0.33 4.46 2.14
N CYS A 167 -0.95 4.73 1.91
CA CYS A 167 -2.03 4.33 2.83
C CYS A 167 -2.22 2.81 2.88
N TYR A 168 -2.28 2.16 1.72
CA TYR A 168 -2.57 0.72 1.63
C TYR A 168 -1.36 -0.14 2.01
N LEU A 169 -0.14 0.25 1.63
CA LEU A 169 1.07 -0.53 1.90
C LEU A 169 1.62 -0.34 3.32
N ALA A 170 1.17 0.69 4.05
CA ALA A 170 1.54 0.89 5.45
C ALA A 170 0.90 -0.14 6.40
N VAL A 171 -0.21 -0.78 6.00
CA VAL A 171 -0.90 -1.75 6.84
C VAL A 171 -0.13 -3.08 6.85
N PRO A 172 0.35 -3.55 8.02
CA PRO A 172 1.05 -4.81 8.10
C PRO A 172 0.10 -5.98 7.80
N GLY A 173 0.58 -6.96 7.04
CA GLY A 173 -0.21 -8.14 6.69
C GLY A 173 -0.36 -9.19 7.81
N THR A 174 0.24 -8.95 8.98
CA THR A 174 0.26 -9.89 10.12
C THR A 174 0.34 -9.12 11.44
N SER A 175 -0.09 -9.75 12.54
CA SER A 175 0.14 -9.28 13.92
C SER A 175 1.55 -9.52 14.44
N VAL A 176 2.43 -10.17 13.67
CA VAL A 176 3.81 -10.49 14.12
C VAL A 176 4.59 -9.27 14.63
N PRO A 177 4.52 -8.07 14.03
CA PRO A 177 5.20 -6.90 14.57
C PRO A 177 4.71 -6.53 15.97
N SER A 178 3.40 -6.54 16.21
CA SER A 178 2.85 -6.24 17.54
C SER A 178 3.16 -7.36 18.54
N GLU A 179 3.06 -8.63 18.13
CA GLU A 179 3.45 -9.78 18.97
C GLU A 179 4.92 -9.70 19.40
N ARG A 180 5.83 -9.26 18.51
CA ARG A 180 7.24 -9.06 18.86
C ARG A 180 7.42 -7.97 19.92
N VAL A 181 6.70 -6.86 19.78
CA VAL A 181 6.69 -5.78 20.78
C VAL A 181 6.19 -6.31 22.12
N PHE A 182 5.08 -7.06 22.13
CA PHE A 182 4.52 -7.63 23.36
C PHE A 182 5.36 -8.74 23.98
N SER A 183 6.04 -9.56 23.18
CA SER A 183 6.98 -10.57 23.68
C SER A 183 8.15 -9.90 24.40
N THR A 184 8.73 -8.87 23.78
CA THR A 184 9.82 -8.07 24.38
C THR A 184 9.34 -7.35 25.63
N ALA A 185 8.12 -6.80 25.60
CA ALA A 185 7.50 -6.19 26.76
C ALA A 185 7.25 -7.20 27.89
N GLY A 186 6.86 -8.43 27.58
CA GLY A 186 6.62 -9.51 28.55
C GLY A 186 7.88 -9.90 29.34
N ASP A 187 9.04 -9.89 28.70
CA ASP A 187 10.33 -10.13 29.37
C ASP A 187 10.66 -9.02 30.39
N ILE A 188 10.29 -7.77 30.07
CA ILE A 188 10.60 -6.57 30.87
C ILE A 188 9.56 -6.32 31.97
N LEU A 189 8.29 -6.61 31.67
CA LEU A 189 7.16 -6.62 32.61
C LEU A 189 7.09 -7.96 33.35
N THR A 190 8.24 -8.48 33.78
CA THR A 190 8.31 -9.72 34.55
C THR A 190 7.63 -9.54 35.92
N ALA A 191 7.10 -10.64 36.49
CA ALA A 191 6.33 -10.65 37.75
C ALA A 191 7.01 -9.95 38.96
N LYS A 192 8.33 -9.72 38.92
CA LYS A 192 9.08 -8.94 39.94
C LYS A 192 8.87 -7.42 39.87
N ARG A 193 8.24 -6.89 38.80
CA ARG A 193 7.82 -5.48 38.63
C ARG A 193 6.28 -5.35 38.56
N SER A 194 5.57 -6.19 39.28
CA SER A 194 4.10 -6.30 39.30
C SER A 194 3.35 -5.09 39.87
N THR A 195 4.04 -4.02 40.26
CA THR A 195 3.45 -2.78 40.76
C THR A 195 3.41 -1.65 39.73
N LEU A 196 3.80 -1.92 38.47
CA LEU A 196 3.73 -0.91 37.40
C LEU A 196 2.26 -0.68 37.01
N SER A 197 1.83 0.58 36.95
CA SER A 197 0.50 0.91 36.42
C SER A 197 0.46 0.66 34.90
N PRO A 198 -0.74 0.38 34.34
CA PRO A 198 -0.91 0.22 32.89
C PRO A 198 -0.37 1.41 32.09
N ASP A 199 -0.65 2.65 32.54
CA ASP A 199 -0.18 3.87 31.87
C ASP A 199 1.36 3.94 31.77
N ASN A 200 2.05 3.51 32.82
CA ASN A 200 3.52 3.49 32.84
C ASN A 200 4.09 2.35 31.99
N ALA A 201 3.35 1.23 31.86
CA ALA A 201 3.72 0.14 30.95
C ALA A 201 3.63 0.59 29.50
N ASP A 202 2.56 1.29 29.11
CA ASP A 202 2.36 1.80 27.76
C ASP A 202 3.45 2.79 27.35
N ILE A 203 3.78 3.74 28.24
CA ILE A 203 4.87 4.71 28.03
C ILE A 203 6.21 3.99 27.84
N LEU A 204 6.49 2.98 28.67
CA LEU A 204 7.73 2.22 28.59
C LEU A 204 7.84 1.44 27.28
N ILE A 205 6.76 0.76 26.85
CA ILE A 205 6.70 0.04 25.57
C ILE A 205 6.92 1.02 24.41
N PHE A 206 6.27 2.18 24.46
CA PHE A 206 6.43 3.23 23.45
C PHE A 206 7.88 3.70 23.34
N PHE A 207 8.53 4.04 24.46
CA PHE A 207 9.93 4.47 24.44
C PHE A 207 10.86 3.38 23.91
N LEU A 208 10.69 2.14 24.35
CA LEU A 208 11.54 1.03 23.92
C LEU A 208 11.46 0.76 22.42
N ASN A 209 10.26 0.85 21.83
CA ASN A 209 10.09 0.61 20.40
C ASN A 209 10.62 1.76 19.53
N ASN A 210 10.70 2.98 20.08
CA ASN A 210 11.11 4.18 19.33
C ASN A 210 12.57 4.62 19.61
N LEU A 211 13.17 4.19 20.71
CA LEU A 211 14.58 4.44 21.02
C LEU A 211 15.44 3.46 20.21
N LYS A 212 16.07 3.97 19.14
CA LYS A 212 17.16 3.27 18.46
C LYS A 212 18.38 3.25 19.39
N LEU A 213 18.60 2.14 20.11
CA LEU A 213 19.86 1.83 20.78
C LEU A 213 20.88 1.27 19.77
#